data_AF-A0A6J8DZR5-F1
#
_entry.id   AF-A0A6J8DZR5-F1
#
_cell.length_a   1.000
_cell.length_b   1.000
_cell.length_c   1.000
_cell.angle_alpha   90.00
_cell.angle_beta   90.00
_cell.angle_gamma   90.00
#
_symmetry.space_group_name_H-M   'P 1'
#
loop_
_entity.id
_entity.type
_entity.pdbx_description
1 polymer ?
#
loop_
_entity_poly.entity_id
_entity_poly.type
_entity_poly.pdbx_seq_one_letter_code
_entity_poly.pdbx_strand_id
1 'polypeptide(L)'
;MIIFTLYNGEVGDVVIGRIIEVGQKRWKVDTRSKLDSILMLSSVNLPGGELRRRSEEDEKMMRNYLKEGDLISAEVQSVFSDGALSLHTRSLKYGKLAQGTIIQVSPSLIKRRKTHFHTLPCGATIILGNNGSVWISATMNEETEQTGGYEQDLEPVSKGDREVIARLRNCVIALSEHQMMLYDTSVLYSYEESLRFNVKDILKPEIMTEIIENTQPRLESLGT
;
A
#
# COMPACT_ATOMS: atom_id res chain seq x y z
N MET A 1 9.51 20.00 -8.96
CA MET A 1 8.18 20.29 -8.39
C MET A 1 7.35 19.03 -8.53
N ILE A 2 7.06 18.31 -7.44
CA ILE A 2 6.28 17.06 -7.50
C ILE A 2 4.82 17.45 -7.80
N ILE A 3 4.32 17.06 -8.98
CA ILE A 3 2.92 17.26 -9.33
C ILE A 3 2.13 16.15 -8.63
N PHE A 4 1.38 16.51 -7.59
CA PHE A 4 0.39 15.60 -6.99
C PHE A 4 -0.89 15.70 -7.81
N THR A 5 -1.09 14.79 -8.76
CA THR A 5 -2.40 14.63 -9.40
C THR A 5 -3.34 13.86 -8.46
N LEU A 6 -4.59 14.30 -8.35
CA LEU A 6 -5.61 13.54 -7.62
C LEU A 6 -5.82 12.16 -8.28
N TYR A 7 -6.04 11.15 -7.46
CA TYR A 7 -6.32 9.80 -7.95
C TYR A 7 -7.75 9.71 -8.48
N ASN A 8 -7.89 9.29 -9.75
CA ASN A 8 -9.16 8.93 -10.35
C ASN A 8 -9.29 7.41 -10.31
N GLY A 9 -10.15 6.90 -9.43
CA GLY A 9 -10.29 5.47 -9.22
C GLY A 9 -11.06 4.75 -10.30
N GLU A 10 -10.62 3.55 -10.63
CA GLU A 10 -11.28 2.62 -11.54
C GLU A 10 -11.64 1.33 -10.81
N VAL A 11 -12.66 0.63 -11.31
CA VAL A 11 -13.09 -0.66 -10.74
C VAL A 11 -11.96 -1.68 -10.87
N GLY A 12 -11.65 -2.35 -9.77
CA GLY A 12 -10.55 -3.32 -9.67
C GLY A 12 -9.20 -2.73 -9.28
N ASP A 13 -9.08 -1.40 -9.14
CA ASP A 13 -7.87 -0.79 -8.61
C ASP A 13 -7.64 -1.21 -7.16
N VAL A 14 -6.38 -1.52 -6.83
CA VAL A 14 -5.92 -1.77 -5.47
C VAL A 14 -5.51 -0.44 -4.85
N VAL A 15 -6.07 -0.10 -3.70
CA VAL A 15 -5.79 1.17 -3.02
C VAL A 15 -5.37 0.93 -1.58
N ILE A 16 -4.53 1.82 -1.09
CA ILE A 16 -4.20 1.90 0.34
C ILE A 16 -4.83 3.17 0.87
N GLY A 17 -5.62 3.04 1.93
CA GLY A 17 -6.37 4.15 2.49
C GLY A 17 -6.25 4.25 3.99
N ARG A 18 -6.55 5.44 4.51
CA ARG A 18 -6.60 5.69 5.96
C ARG A 18 -8.04 5.89 6.41
N ILE A 19 -8.45 5.21 7.47
CA ILE A 19 -9.78 5.41 8.06
C ILE A 19 -9.86 6.83 8.63
N ILE A 20 -10.82 7.61 8.14
CA ILE A 20 -11.09 8.98 8.62
C ILE A 20 -12.16 8.95 9.71
N GLU A 21 -13.23 8.19 9.48
CA GLU A 21 -14.43 8.22 10.32
C GLU A 21 -15.11 6.84 10.33
N VAL A 22 -15.55 6.41 11.51
CA VAL A 22 -16.45 5.26 11.68
C VAL A 22 -17.89 5.77 11.76
N GLY A 23 -18.67 5.53 10.71
CA GLY A 23 -20.08 5.92 10.64
C GLY A 23 -21.04 4.75 10.82
N GLN A 24 -22.33 4.99 10.58
CA GLN A 24 -23.35 3.95 10.68
C GLN A 24 -23.20 2.91 9.55
N LYS A 25 -22.79 1.68 9.89
CA LYS A 25 -22.58 0.54 8.96
C LYS A 25 -21.56 0.79 7.84
N ARG A 26 -20.76 1.85 7.94
CA ARG A 26 -19.72 2.19 6.96
C ARG A 26 -18.52 2.89 7.60
N TRP A 27 -17.36 2.75 6.97
CA TRP A 27 -16.17 3.55 7.23
C TRP A 27 -15.95 4.53 6.08
N LYS A 28 -15.53 5.75 6.42
CA LYS A 28 -14.96 6.70 5.45
C LYS A 28 -13.45 6.51 5.41
N VAL A 29 -12.92 6.48 4.20
CA VAL A 29 -11.52 6.15 3.93
C VAL A 29 -10.90 7.24 3.04
N ASP A 30 -9.80 7.83 3.50
CA ASP A 30 -8.96 8.69 2.68
C ASP A 30 -8.16 7.83 1.69
N THR A 31 -8.52 7.92 0.41
CA THR A 31 -7.80 7.28 -0.70
C THR A 31 -7.14 8.30 -1.63
N ARG A 32 -7.14 9.60 -1.26
CA ARG A 32 -6.60 10.70 -2.10
C ARG A 32 -7.28 10.86 -3.46
N SER A 33 -8.52 10.42 -3.52
CA SER A 33 -9.45 10.78 -4.58
C SER A 33 -10.07 12.15 -4.32
N LYS A 34 -10.87 12.62 -5.27
CA LYS A 34 -11.62 13.88 -5.14
C LYS A 34 -12.57 13.90 -3.93
N LEU A 35 -13.13 12.74 -3.57
CA LEU A 35 -14.04 12.53 -2.45
C LEU A 35 -13.55 11.40 -1.57
N ASP A 36 -14.00 11.38 -0.32
CA ASP A 36 -13.78 10.27 0.60
C ASP A 36 -14.39 8.98 0.06
N SER A 37 -13.64 7.89 0.15
CA SER A 37 -14.11 6.57 -0.23
C SER A 37 -14.93 5.94 0.88
N ILE A 38 -15.83 5.03 0.49
CA ILE A 38 -16.77 4.38 1.41
C ILE A 38 -16.47 2.89 1.46
N LEU A 39 -16.18 2.37 2.64
CA LEU A 39 -16.08 0.94 2.91
C LEU A 39 -17.30 0.52 3.72
N MET A 40 -18.21 -0.25 3.12
CA MET A 40 -19.39 -0.74 3.82
C MET A 40 -19.04 -1.91 4.74
N LEU A 41 -19.69 -2.00 5.91
CA LEU A 41 -19.58 -3.17 6.80
C LEU A 41 -19.92 -4.47 6.07
N SER A 42 -20.83 -4.41 5.10
CA SER A 42 -21.21 -5.55 4.26
C SER A 42 -20.15 -6.01 3.27
N SER A 43 -19.12 -5.19 3.05
CA SER A 43 -18.08 -5.40 2.04
C SER A 43 -16.73 -5.76 2.67
N VAL A 44 -16.73 -6.02 3.98
CA VAL A 44 -15.56 -6.39 4.76
C VAL A 44 -15.67 -7.84 5.23
N ASN A 45 -14.55 -8.57 5.16
CA ASN A 45 -14.43 -9.85 5.82
C ASN A 45 -14.12 -9.62 7.31
N LEU A 46 -15.01 -10.09 8.18
CA LEU A 46 -14.79 -10.08 9.62
C LEU A 46 -14.16 -11.41 10.07
N PRO A 47 -13.27 -11.41 11.09
CA PRO A 47 -12.71 -12.63 11.63
C PRO A 47 -13.84 -13.50 12.22
N GLY A 48 -13.94 -14.76 11.78
CA GLY A 48 -15.00 -15.70 12.19
C GLY A 48 -15.77 -16.39 11.04
N GLY A 49 -15.50 -16.05 9.78
CA GLY A 49 -16.05 -16.74 8.60
C GLY A 49 -17.44 -16.26 8.14
N GLU A 50 -17.84 -16.68 6.92
CA GLU A 50 -18.99 -16.19 6.14
C GLU A 50 -20.40 -16.41 6.77
N LEU A 51 -20.51 -17.07 7.92
CA LEU A 51 -21.79 -17.51 8.51
C LEU A 51 -22.22 -16.77 9.79
N ARG A 52 -21.50 -15.74 10.25
CA ARG A 52 -22.01 -14.92 11.35
C ARG A 52 -23.10 -13.98 10.81
N ARG A 53 -24.35 -14.19 11.22
CA ARG A 53 -25.45 -13.24 10.94
C ARG A 53 -25.02 -11.87 11.42
N ARG A 54 -24.88 -10.93 10.48
CA ARG A 54 -24.53 -9.52 10.75
C ARG A 54 -25.51 -8.98 11.79
N SER A 55 -25.02 -8.84 13.02
CA SER A 55 -25.82 -8.49 14.18
C SER A 55 -25.70 -6.99 14.45
N GLU A 56 -26.64 -6.42 15.20
CA GLU A 56 -26.49 -5.08 15.78
C GLU A 56 -25.24 -4.97 16.66
N GLU A 57 -24.72 -6.11 17.14
CA GLU A 57 -23.45 -6.20 17.86
C GLU A 57 -22.24 -5.87 16.97
N ASP A 58 -22.26 -6.25 15.69
CA ASP A 58 -21.15 -5.95 14.77
C ASP A 58 -21.08 -4.45 14.47
N GLU A 59 -22.24 -3.76 14.42
CA GLU A 59 -22.33 -2.31 14.29
C GLU A 59 -21.69 -1.60 15.50
N LYS A 60 -21.86 -2.15 16.71
CA LYS A 60 -21.21 -1.65 17.93
C LYS A 60 -19.71 -1.97 17.97
N MET A 61 -19.29 -3.09 17.37
CA MET A 61 -17.88 -3.52 17.33
C MET A 61 -17.09 -2.99 16.13
N MET A 62 -17.70 -2.22 15.22
CA MET A 62 -17.01 -1.66 14.04
C MET A 62 -15.70 -0.95 14.40
N ARG A 63 -15.73 -0.17 15.49
CA ARG A 63 -14.59 0.58 16.00
C ARG A 63 -13.47 -0.30 16.55
N ASN A 64 -13.76 -1.54 16.96
CA ASN A 64 -12.76 -2.50 17.42
C ASN A 64 -11.97 -3.09 16.24
N TYR A 65 -12.60 -3.24 15.09
CA TYR A 65 -11.95 -3.73 13.87
C TYR A 65 -11.10 -2.65 13.21
N LEU A 66 -11.73 -1.51 12.91
CA LEU A 66 -11.12 -0.38 12.21
C LEU A 66 -11.54 0.92 12.91
N LYS A 67 -10.54 1.63 13.43
CA LYS A 67 -10.70 2.96 14.04
C LYS A 67 -10.02 4.03 13.20
N GLU A 68 -10.30 5.29 13.50
CA GLU A 68 -9.71 6.44 12.85
C GLU A 68 -8.17 6.39 12.93
N GLY A 69 -7.53 6.64 11.80
CA GLY A 69 -6.07 6.60 11.66
C GLY A 69 -5.51 5.25 11.21
N ASP A 70 -6.27 4.16 11.31
CA ASP A 70 -5.86 2.84 10.82
C ASP A 70 -5.66 2.86 9.30
N LEU A 71 -4.68 2.09 8.82
CA LEU A 71 -4.42 1.90 7.40
C LEU A 71 -5.06 0.59 6.92
N ILE A 72 -5.62 0.63 5.71
CA ILE A 72 -6.22 -0.53 5.06
C ILE A 72 -5.74 -0.67 3.63
N SER A 73 -5.63 -1.91 3.16
CA SER A 73 -5.61 -2.26 1.75
C SER A 73 -7.02 -2.66 1.32
N ALA A 74 -7.48 -2.16 0.18
CA ALA A 74 -8.80 -2.46 -0.35
C ALA A 74 -8.80 -2.44 -1.88
N GLU A 75 -9.86 -2.99 -2.46
CA GLU A 75 -10.12 -2.94 -3.89
C GLU A 75 -11.34 -2.04 -4.17
N VAL A 76 -11.28 -1.29 -5.27
CA VAL A 76 -12.39 -0.46 -5.72
C VAL A 76 -13.47 -1.36 -6.35
N GLN A 77 -14.60 -1.50 -5.66
CA GLN A 77 -15.75 -2.29 -6.09
C GLN A 77 -16.53 -1.62 -7.23
N SER A 78 -16.79 -0.33 -7.04
CA SER A 78 -17.61 0.48 -7.94
C SER A 78 -17.29 1.95 -7.73
N VAL A 79 -17.57 2.75 -8.75
CA VAL A 79 -17.49 4.21 -8.70
C VAL A 79 -18.92 4.74 -8.73
N PHE A 80 -19.29 5.55 -7.73
CA PHE A 80 -20.59 6.19 -7.66
C PHE A 80 -20.73 7.29 -8.71
N SER A 81 -21.96 7.73 -8.98
CA SER A 81 -22.25 8.76 -9.99
C SER A 81 -21.65 10.13 -9.66
N ASP A 82 -21.37 10.41 -8.39
CA ASP A 82 -20.68 11.61 -7.90
C ASP A 82 -19.14 11.50 -7.96
N GLY A 83 -18.62 10.32 -8.32
CA GLY A 83 -17.19 10.01 -8.36
C GLY A 83 -16.61 9.50 -7.04
N ALA A 84 -17.42 9.28 -6.00
CA ALA A 84 -16.96 8.60 -4.80
C ALA A 84 -16.67 7.11 -5.09
N LEU A 85 -15.68 6.54 -4.41
CA LEU A 85 -15.31 5.14 -4.61
C LEU A 85 -15.94 4.26 -3.53
N SER A 86 -16.56 3.16 -3.95
CA SER A 86 -17.00 2.09 -3.05
C SER A 86 -15.90 1.05 -2.93
N LEU A 87 -15.44 0.76 -1.72
CA LEU A 87 -14.35 -0.19 -1.45
C LEU A 87 -14.89 -1.52 -0.93
N HIS A 88 -14.12 -2.59 -1.15
CA HIS A 88 -14.35 -3.88 -0.51
C HIS A 88 -13.03 -4.57 -0.13
N THR A 89 -13.10 -5.43 0.88
CA THR A 89 -11.99 -6.25 1.38
C THR A 89 -12.41 -7.73 1.46
N ARG A 90 -13.11 -8.20 0.40
CA ARG A 90 -13.65 -9.57 0.33
C ARG A 90 -12.59 -10.66 0.13
N SER A 91 -11.36 -10.32 -0.27
CA SER A 91 -10.26 -11.27 -0.37
C SER A 91 -9.39 -11.15 0.88
N LEU A 92 -8.85 -12.26 1.39
CA LEU A 92 -8.02 -12.28 2.61
C LEU A 92 -6.74 -11.45 2.50
N LYS A 93 -6.24 -11.23 1.27
CA LYS A 93 -5.10 -10.32 1.00
C LYS A 93 -5.41 -8.84 1.31
N TYR A 94 -6.68 -8.48 1.40
CA TYR A 94 -7.12 -7.13 1.72
C TYR A 94 -7.54 -7.05 3.19
N GLY A 95 -7.31 -5.90 3.80
CA GLY A 95 -7.70 -5.71 5.20
C GLY A 95 -6.85 -4.66 5.88
N LYS A 96 -6.71 -4.82 7.19
CA LYS A 96 -5.97 -3.87 8.02
C LYS A 96 -4.47 -4.07 7.84
N LEU A 97 -3.76 -2.98 7.58
CA LEU A 97 -2.31 -2.97 7.48
C LEU A 97 -1.72 -2.75 8.88
N ALA A 98 -0.85 -3.66 9.31
CA ALA A 98 -0.19 -3.60 10.62
C ALA A 98 1.12 -2.81 10.54
N GLN A 99 2.17 -3.26 11.24
CA GLN A 99 3.46 -2.56 11.31
C GLN A 99 4.12 -2.43 9.93
N GLY A 100 4.43 -1.20 9.55
CA GLY A 100 5.09 -0.87 8.29
C GLY A 100 5.25 0.64 8.12
N THR A 101 5.74 1.06 6.96
CA THR A 101 5.84 2.46 6.56
C THR A 101 4.96 2.71 5.34
N ILE A 102 4.31 3.87 5.31
CA ILE A 102 3.58 4.35 4.14
C ILE A 102 4.37 5.48 3.46
N ILE A 103 4.48 5.42 2.15
CA ILE A 103 5.05 6.45 1.27
C ILE A 103 3.96 6.92 0.33
N GLN A 104 4.07 8.17 -0.08
CA GLN A 104 3.08 8.83 -0.89
C GLN A 104 3.78 9.42 -2.10
N VAL A 105 3.36 8.95 -3.27
CA VAL A 105 3.89 9.34 -4.59
C VAL A 105 2.74 9.80 -5.48
N SER A 106 3.06 10.35 -6.65
CA SER A 106 2.01 10.65 -7.63
C SER A 106 1.35 9.34 -8.09
N PRO A 107 -0.01 9.26 -8.12
CA PRO A 107 -0.72 8.10 -8.65
C PRO A 107 -0.31 7.75 -10.09
N SER A 108 0.07 8.74 -10.89
CA SER A 108 0.50 8.57 -12.28
C SER A 108 1.78 7.75 -12.44
N LEU A 109 2.59 7.64 -11.38
CA LEU A 109 3.85 6.89 -11.40
C LEU A 109 3.65 5.41 -11.09
N ILE A 110 2.50 5.00 -10.53
CA ILE A 110 2.22 3.60 -10.24
C ILE A 110 1.79 2.90 -11.53
N LYS A 111 2.59 1.93 -11.98
CA LYS A 111 2.25 1.15 -13.18
C LYS A 111 1.10 0.19 -12.85
N ARG A 112 -0.04 0.34 -13.51
CA ARG A 112 -1.17 -0.61 -13.37
C ARG A 112 -0.75 -2.00 -13.85
N ARG A 113 -0.87 -3.00 -12.98
CA ARG A 113 -0.50 -4.41 -13.23
C ARG A 113 -1.58 -5.33 -12.65
N LYS A 114 -1.48 -6.63 -12.96
CA LYS A 114 -2.38 -7.65 -12.39
C LYS A 114 -2.16 -7.85 -10.89
N THR A 115 -0.92 -7.69 -10.43
CA THR A 115 -0.53 -7.85 -9.03
C THR A 115 0.12 -6.56 -8.55
N HIS A 116 -0.33 -6.10 -7.38
CA HIS A 116 0.17 -4.92 -6.68
C HIS A 116 0.75 -5.25 -5.30
N PHE A 117 0.65 -6.53 -4.91
CA PHE A 117 1.23 -7.09 -3.69
C PHE A 117 2.47 -7.88 -4.11
N HIS A 118 3.61 -7.54 -3.52
CA HIS A 118 4.88 -8.18 -3.87
C HIS A 118 5.67 -8.48 -2.60
N THR A 119 6.05 -9.74 -2.43
CA THR A 119 7.05 -10.15 -1.46
C THR A 119 8.41 -10.13 -2.15
N LEU A 120 9.27 -9.23 -1.72
CA LEU A 120 10.59 -9.02 -2.33
C LEU A 120 11.62 -9.99 -1.71
N PRO A 121 12.63 -10.43 -2.49
CA PRO A 121 13.67 -11.34 -2.01
C PRO A 121 14.57 -10.71 -0.92
N CYS A 122 14.47 -9.40 -0.69
CA CYS A 122 15.19 -8.71 0.38
C CYS A 122 14.54 -8.85 1.78
N GLY A 123 13.46 -9.63 1.93
CA GLY A 123 12.81 -9.86 3.22
C GLY A 123 11.77 -8.80 3.59
N ALA A 124 11.21 -8.11 2.59
CA ALA A 124 10.17 -7.11 2.79
C ALA A 124 8.99 -7.32 1.82
N THR A 125 7.79 -6.97 2.28
CA THR A 125 6.58 -6.93 1.46
C THR A 125 6.26 -5.49 1.09
N ILE A 126 5.90 -5.26 -0.18
CA ILE A 126 5.47 -3.97 -0.70
C ILE A 126 4.10 -4.08 -1.35
N ILE A 127 3.24 -3.11 -1.03
CA ILE A 127 1.94 -2.93 -1.67
C ILE A 127 1.96 -1.60 -2.41
N LEU A 128 1.76 -1.64 -3.72
CA LEU A 128 1.76 -0.48 -4.60
C LEU A 128 0.32 -0.06 -4.90
N GLY A 129 -0.29 0.78 -4.07
CA GLY A 129 -1.66 1.25 -4.33
C GLY A 129 -1.74 2.13 -5.58
N ASN A 130 -2.71 1.87 -6.46
CA ASN A 130 -3.00 2.65 -7.67
C ASN A 130 -3.26 4.14 -7.36
N ASN A 131 -3.61 4.47 -6.12
CA ASN A 131 -3.78 5.82 -5.62
C ASN A 131 -2.47 6.53 -5.21
N GLY A 132 -1.31 5.97 -5.53
CA GLY A 132 -0.01 6.55 -5.17
C GLY A 132 0.39 6.34 -3.71
N SER A 133 -0.42 5.58 -2.94
CA SER A 133 -0.05 5.15 -1.59
C SER A 133 0.71 3.83 -1.66
N VAL A 134 1.97 3.84 -1.23
CA VAL A 134 2.86 2.67 -1.20
C VAL A 134 3.07 2.27 0.24
N TRP A 135 2.79 1.02 0.60
CA TRP A 135 3.05 0.50 1.94
C TRP A 135 4.16 -0.55 1.90
N ILE A 136 5.07 -0.50 2.86
CA ILE A 136 6.22 -1.39 2.96
C ILE A 136 6.29 -1.94 4.38
N SER A 137 6.41 -3.25 4.52
CA SER A 137 6.60 -3.94 5.80
C SER A 137 7.70 -4.98 5.71
N ALA A 138 8.12 -5.50 6.85
CA ALA A 138 8.84 -6.76 6.88
C ALA A 138 7.94 -7.87 6.31
N THR A 139 8.53 -8.89 5.71
CA THR A 139 7.76 -10.05 5.25
C THR A 139 7.10 -10.70 6.47
N MET A 140 5.76 -10.74 6.47
CA MET A 140 4.99 -11.42 7.51
C MET A 140 4.90 -12.91 7.21
N ASN A 141 4.76 -13.73 8.24
CA ASN A 141 4.47 -15.16 8.07
C ASN A 141 3.07 -15.33 7.44
N GLU A 142 2.92 -16.30 6.54
CA GLU A 142 1.69 -16.57 5.76
C GLU A 142 0.42 -16.73 6.63
N GLU A 143 0.58 -17.13 7.90
CA GLU A 143 -0.52 -17.25 8.87
C GLU A 143 -1.21 -15.91 9.16
N THR A 144 -0.46 -14.81 9.19
CA THR A 144 -0.97 -13.45 9.47
C THR A 144 -1.82 -12.91 8.31
N GLU A 145 -1.53 -13.33 7.07
CA GLU A 145 -2.29 -12.93 5.88
C GLU A 145 -3.70 -13.55 5.85
N GLN A 146 -3.90 -14.68 6.55
CA GLN A 146 -5.18 -15.39 6.56
C GLN A 146 -6.23 -14.77 7.50
N THR A 147 -5.84 -13.86 8.39
CA THR A 147 -6.76 -13.23 9.36
C THR A 147 -7.37 -11.91 8.86
N GLY A 148 -6.99 -11.44 7.67
CA GLY A 148 -7.37 -10.11 7.16
C GLY A 148 -6.74 -8.94 7.94
N GLY A 149 -5.69 -9.21 8.72
CA GLY A 149 -4.89 -8.21 9.43
C GLY A 149 -5.51 -7.63 10.71
N TYR A 150 -6.63 -8.19 11.20
CA TYR A 150 -7.25 -7.74 12.45
C TYR A 150 -6.48 -8.16 13.69
N GLU A 151 -5.78 -9.30 13.62
CA GLU A 151 -4.78 -9.68 14.61
C GLU A 151 -3.45 -9.06 14.19
N GLN A 152 -2.99 -8.08 14.98
CA GLN A 152 -1.75 -7.37 14.71
C GLN A 152 -0.64 -7.95 15.56
N ASP A 153 0.39 -8.46 14.90
CA ASP A 153 1.66 -8.72 15.55
C ASP A 153 2.39 -7.38 15.77
N LEU A 154 2.50 -7.00 17.04
CA LEU A 154 3.15 -5.78 17.50
C LEU A 154 4.58 -6.04 18.03
N GLU A 155 5.15 -7.22 17.74
CA GLU A 155 6.52 -7.51 18.11
C GLU A 155 7.52 -6.55 17.44
N PRO A 156 8.61 -6.20 18.14
CA PRO A 156 9.61 -5.30 17.57
C PRO A 156 10.27 -5.89 16.33
N VAL A 157 10.08 -5.23 15.19
CA VAL A 157 10.78 -5.57 13.93
C VAL A 157 12.29 -5.45 14.12
N SER A 158 13.04 -6.42 13.60
CA SER A 158 14.50 -6.49 13.74
C SER A 158 15.19 -5.25 13.13
N LYS A 159 16.41 -4.95 13.58
CA LYS A 159 17.17 -3.82 13.00
C LYS A 159 17.45 -4.04 11.51
N GLY A 160 17.76 -5.26 11.09
CA GLY A 160 18.03 -5.60 9.68
C GLY A 160 16.82 -5.33 8.80
N ASP A 161 15.65 -5.82 9.20
CA ASP A 161 14.42 -5.62 8.41
C ASP A 161 14.03 -4.14 8.36
N ARG A 162 14.21 -3.40 9.46
CA ARG A 162 13.99 -1.94 9.47
C ARG A 162 14.93 -1.20 8.52
N GLU A 163 16.19 -1.63 8.39
CA GLU A 163 17.13 -1.06 7.42
C GLU A 163 16.70 -1.35 5.97
N VAL A 164 16.21 -2.56 5.69
CA VAL A 164 15.64 -2.93 4.39
C VAL A 164 14.43 -2.06 4.05
N ILE A 165 13.48 -1.93 4.98
CA ILE A 165 12.28 -1.09 4.81
C ILE A 165 12.67 0.37 4.55
N ALA A 166 13.61 0.92 5.32
CA ALA A 166 14.09 2.29 5.15
C ALA A 166 14.79 2.49 3.80
N ARG A 167 15.58 1.51 3.34
CA ARG A 167 16.23 1.52 2.04
C ARG A 167 15.22 1.51 0.90
N LEU A 168 14.24 0.60 0.94
CA LEU A 168 13.15 0.54 -0.05
C LEU A 168 12.35 1.84 -0.09
N ARG A 169 12.01 2.40 1.07
CA ARG A 169 11.37 3.71 1.18
C ARG A 169 12.16 4.78 0.42
N ASN A 170 13.46 4.86 0.65
CA ASN A 170 14.30 5.87 -0.01
C ASN A 170 14.42 5.63 -1.52
N CYS A 171 14.45 4.36 -1.96
CA CYS A 171 14.44 4.02 -3.38
C CYS A 171 13.13 4.43 -4.08
N VAL A 172 11.98 4.20 -3.44
CA VAL A 172 10.67 4.65 -3.96
C VAL A 172 10.61 6.18 -4.10
N ILE A 173 11.18 6.91 -3.14
CA ILE A 173 11.29 8.37 -3.23
C ILE A 173 12.20 8.78 -4.39
N ALA A 174 13.38 8.17 -4.51
CA ALA A 174 14.33 8.47 -5.59
C ALA A 174 13.72 8.24 -6.99
N LEU A 175 13.03 7.10 -7.17
CA LEU A 175 12.28 6.78 -8.40
C LEU A 175 11.20 7.82 -8.67
N SER A 176 10.44 8.21 -7.64
CA SER A 176 9.38 9.20 -7.78
C SER A 176 9.89 10.58 -8.14
N GLU A 177 11.03 11.01 -7.59
CA GLU A 177 11.61 12.32 -7.91
C GLU A 177 12.13 12.38 -9.36
N HIS A 178 12.64 11.27 -9.88
CA HIS A 178 13.10 11.14 -11.27
C HIS A 178 11.99 10.78 -12.26
N GLN A 179 10.72 10.81 -11.84
CA GLN A 179 9.55 10.50 -12.69
C GLN A 179 9.60 9.10 -13.32
N MET A 180 10.22 8.14 -12.62
CA MET A 180 10.23 6.75 -13.06
C MET A 180 8.98 6.01 -12.63
N MET A 181 8.49 5.13 -13.50
CA MET A 181 7.36 4.26 -13.20
C MET A 181 7.73 3.26 -12.10
N LEU A 182 6.85 3.15 -11.11
CA LEU A 182 6.95 2.27 -9.95
C LEU A 182 6.19 0.96 -10.20
N TYR A 183 6.93 -0.13 -10.10
CA TYR A 183 6.48 -1.53 -10.09
C TYR A 183 7.57 -2.41 -9.44
N ASP A 184 7.24 -3.65 -9.13
CA ASP A 184 8.10 -4.63 -8.46
C ASP A 184 9.57 -4.62 -8.94
N THR A 185 9.80 -4.73 -10.25
CA THR A 185 11.16 -4.81 -10.80
C THR A 185 11.93 -3.50 -10.68
N SER A 186 11.27 -2.35 -10.91
CA SER A 186 11.90 -1.03 -10.76
C SER A 186 12.37 -0.78 -9.32
N VAL A 187 11.54 -1.16 -8.34
CA VAL A 187 11.87 -1.03 -6.93
C VAL A 187 12.98 -2.00 -6.55
N LEU A 188 12.94 -3.26 -7.03
CA LEU A 188 13.97 -4.24 -6.74
C LEU A 188 15.34 -3.84 -7.31
N TYR A 189 15.41 -3.36 -8.54
CA TYR A 189 16.68 -2.97 -9.15
C TYR A 189 17.26 -1.70 -8.50
N SER A 190 16.42 -0.71 -8.21
CA SER A 190 16.87 0.45 -7.44
C SER A 190 17.37 0.05 -6.04
N TYR A 191 16.74 -0.93 -5.40
CA TYR A 191 17.21 -1.49 -4.13
C TYR A 191 18.59 -2.12 -4.26
N GLU A 192 18.80 -2.98 -5.26
CA GLU A 192 20.10 -3.63 -5.53
C GLU A 192 21.21 -2.60 -5.81
N GLU A 193 20.95 -1.60 -6.67
CA GLU A 193 21.94 -0.55 -6.94
C GLU A 193 22.21 0.31 -5.71
N SER A 194 21.20 0.53 -4.86
CA SER A 194 21.39 1.30 -3.63
C SER A 194 22.34 0.62 -2.64
N LEU A 195 22.56 -0.71 -2.71
CA LEU A 195 23.39 -1.45 -1.75
C LEU A 195 24.83 -0.94 -1.66
N ARG A 196 25.32 -0.25 -2.69
CA ARG A 196 26.63 0.41 -2.73
C ARG A 196 26.73 1.61 -1.78
N PHE A 197 25.59 2.14 -1.35
CA PHE A 197 25.47 3.33 -0.52
C PHE A 197 24.86 3.01 0.85
N ASN A 198 25.16 3.84 1.84
CA ASN A 198 24.47 3.79 3.13
C ASN A 198 23.03 4.28 2.97
N VAL A 199 22.10 3.67 3.71
CA VAL A 199 20.66 4.00 3.65
C VAL A 199 20.38 5.50 3.82
N LYS A 200 21.09 6.15 4.75
CA LYS A 200 20.94 7.58 5.04
C LYS A 200 21.36 8.51 3.90
N ASP A 201 22.25 8.03 3.03
CA ASP A 201 22.85 8.82 1.96
C ASP A 201 22.02 8.74 0.66
N ILE A 202 21.14 7.74 0.52
CA ILE A 202 20.33 7.50 -0.70
C ILE A 202 19.53 8.72 -1.13
N LEU A 203 19.04 9.55 -0.20
CA LEU A 203 18.23 10.73 -0.53
C LEU A 203 19.06 11.96 -0.94
N LYS A 204 20.39 11.86 -1.01
CA LYS A 204 21.23 12.91 -1.57
C LYS A 204 21.01 12.97 -3.09
N PRO A 205 20.80 14.15 -3.69
CA PRO A 205 20.49 14.28 -5.12
C PRO A 205 21.46 13.51 -6.04
N GLU A 206 22.77 13.65 -5.80
CA GLU A 206 23.82 12.96 -6.58
C GLU A 206 23.67 11.44 -6.54
N ILE A 207 23.36 10.88 -5.37
CA ILE A 207 23.22 9.44 -5.17
C ILE A 207 21.89 8.93 -5.75
N MET A 208 20.80 9.70 -5.63
CA MET A 208 19.55 9.35 -6.28
C MET A 208 19.75 9.26 -7.79
N THR A 209 20.36 10.27 -8.40
CA THR A 209 20.65 10.29 -9.84
C THR A 209 21.51 9.10 -10.25
N GLU A 210 22.58 8.81 -9.51
CA GLU A 210 23.45 7.66 -9.80
C GLU A 210 22.72 6.31 -9.70
N ILE A 211 21.87 6.10 -8.67
CA ILE A 211 21.06 4.88 -8.55
C ILE A 211 20.11 4.74 -9.73
N ILE A 212 19.46 5.84 -10.14
CA ILE A 212 18.51 5.85 -11.24
C ILE A 212 19.19 5.59 -12.60
N GLU A 213 20.30 6.26 -12.88
CA GLU A 213 21.08 6.07 -14.11
C GLU A 213 21.58 4.63 -14.27
N ASN A 214 21.93 3.96 -13.17
CA ASN A 214 22.31 2.55 -13.19
C ASN A 214 21.11 1.60 -13.30
N THR A 215 19.95 2.00 -12.76
CA THR A 215 18.73 1.19 -12.80
C THR A 215 18.06 1.19 -14.17
N GLN A 216 18.06 2.33 -14.87
CA GLN A 216 17.32 2.52 -16.11
C GLN A 216 17.74 1.54 -17.25
N PRO A 217 19.03 1.36 -17.57
CA PRO A 217 19.46 0.42 -18.61
C PRO A 217 19.04 -1.03 -18.30
N ARG A 218 19.04 -1.42 -17.03
CA ARG A 218 18.60 -2.75 -16.59
C ARG A 218 17.11 -2.95 -16.87
N LEU A 219 16.29 -1.93 -16.64
CA LEU A 219 14.86 -1.98 -16.96
C LEU A 219 14.58 -2.01 -18.46
N GLU A 220 15.36 -1.27 -19.25
CA GLU A 220 15.23 -1.26 -20.72
C GLU A 220 15.58 -2.61 -21.34
N SER A 221 16.60 -3.31 -20.79
CA SER A 221 17.02 -4.64 -21.26
C SER A 221 15.97 -5.75 -21.10
N LEU A 222 14.96 -5.54 -20.25
CA LEU A 222 13.82 -6.47 -20.05
C LEU A 222 12.61 -6.12 -20.93
N GLY A 223 12.61 -4.93 -21.52
CA GLY A 223 11.53 -4.45 -22.39
C GLY A 223 11.66 -4.87 -23.84
N THR A 224 12.82 -5.41 -24.23
CA THR A 224 13.11 -6.05 -25.53
C THR A 224 12.94 -7.56 -25.45
#